data_AF-T1KEE8-F1
#
_entry.id   AF-T1KEE8-F1
#
_cell.length_a   1.000
_cell.length_b   1.000
_cell.length_c   1.000
_cell.angle_alpha   90.00
_cell.angle_beta   90.00
_cell.angle_gamma   90.00
#
_symmetry.space_group_name_H-M   'P 1'
#
loop_
_entity.id
_entity.type
_entity.pdbx_description
1 polymer ?
#
loop_
_entity_poly.entity_id
_entity_poly.type
_entity_poly.pdbx_seq_one_letter_code
_entity_poly.pdbx_strand_id
1 'polypeptide(L)'
;MLTTLPLPFSSLENEFLFMFLGLTINAAGLILLGPSDILNLSPSLGLSLTSLVVVALGYALAFLPTFENILSIAISRGMEDNLATYGTVSGLWSTMFALGEATGPILGGSLTDVVTFSMVSSFMALFSVVMAIAAGIAMTIRSSKKL
;
A
#
# COMPACT_ATOMS: atom_id res chain seq x y z
N MET A 1 26.60 27.02 7.19
CA MET A 1 25.99 26.45 8.42
C MET A 1 24.79 25.62 7.96
N LEU A 2 24.97 24.55 7.17
CA LEU A 2 25.35 23.21 7.61
C LEU A 2 24.70 22.82 8.94
N THR A 3 23.37 22.75 8.97
CA THR A 3 22.65 21.87 9.89
C THR A 3 22.37 20.57 9.16
N THR A 4 23.22 19.59 9.43
CA THR A 4 22.98 18.17 9.25
C THR A 4 21.63 17.80 9.86
N LEU A 5 20.57 17.76 9.05
CA LEU A 5 19.38 17.02 9.45
C LEU A 5 19.73 15.55 9.19
N PRO A 6 19.89 14.70 10.22
CA PRO A 6 20.00 13.28 9.95
C PRO A 6 18.69 12.89 9.28
N LEU A 7 18.72 12.47 8.01
CA LEU A 7 17.59 11.70 7.47
C LEU A 7 17.42 10.53 8.44
N PRO A 8 16.31 10.46 9.19
CA PRO A 8 16.21 9.49 10.26
C PRO A 8 16.03 8.15 9.56
N PHE A 9 17.07 7.33 9.49
CA PHE A 9 16.91 5.93 9.09
C PHE A 9 15.85 5.22 9.96
N SER A 10 15.48 5.79 11.12
CA SER A 10 14.32 5.39 11.93
C SER A 10 12.96 5.75 11.31
N SER A 11 12.79 6.87 10.61
CA SER A 11 11.51 7.22 9.97
C SER A 11 11.23 6.32 8.77
N LEU A 12 12.27 5.96 7.99
CA LEU A 12 12.17 5.01 6.89
C LEU A 12 11.71 3.61 7.35
N GLU A 13 12.18 3.14 8.51
CA GLU A 13 11.71 1.87 9.07
C GLU A 13 10.25 1.95 9.53
N ASN A 14 9.87 3.07 10.14
CA ASN A 14 8.48 3.31 10.51
C ASN A 14 7.57 3.36 9.26
N GLU A 15 8.03 3.92 8.15
CA GLU A 15 7.30 3.94 6.88
C GLU A 15 7.03 2.54 6.33
N PHE A 16 8.02 1.64 6.29
CA PHE A 16 7.82 0.24 5.87
C PHE A 16 6.93 -0.54 6.83
N LEU A 17 7.01 -0.25 8.13
CA LEU A 17 6.12 -0.83 9.12
C LEU A 17 4.67 -0.37 8.92
N PHE A 18 4.43 0.93 8.67
CA PHE A 18 3.10 1.45 8.35
C PHE A 18 2.56 0.87 7.05
N MET A 19 3.39 0.73 6.01
CA MET A 19 3.04 0.02 4.78
C MET A 19 2.61 -1.42 5.06
N PHE A 20 3.41 -2.17 5.82
CA PHE A 20 3.11 -3.57 6.17
C PHE A 20 1.78 -3.72 6.94
N LEU A 21 1.60 -2.91 7.98
CA LEU A 21 0.38 -2.92 8.80
C LEU A 21 -0.84 -2.50 7.98
N GLY A 22 -0.73 -1.41 7.22
CA GLY A 22 -1.81 -0.91 6.37
C GLY A 22 -2.24 -1.92 5.32
N LEU A 23 -1.30 -2.57 4.64
CA LEU A 23 -1.58 -3.61 3.65
C LEU A 23 -2.23 -4.87 4.26
N THR A 24 -1.83 -5.22 5.49
CA THR A 24 -2.43 -6.34 6.23
C THR A 24 -3.87 -6.05 6.64
N ILE A 25 -4.13 -4.84 7.16
CA ILE A 25 -5.48 -4.36 7.48
C ILE A 25 -6.34 -4.29 6.22
N ASN A 26 -5.78 -3.80 5.11
CA ASN A 26 -6.44 -3.72 3.82
C ASN A 26 -6.86 -5.12 3.31
N ALA A 27 -5.96 -6.10 3.39
CA ALA A 27 -6.25 -7.47 3.03
C ALA A 27 -7.39 -8.07 3.87
N ALA A 28 -7.38 -7.83 5.18
CA ALA A 28 -8.46 -8.27 6.07
C ALA A 28 -9.81 -7.62 5.70
N GLY A 29 -9.81 -6.32 5.42
CA GLY A 29 -10.99 -5.59 4.96
C GLY A 29 -11.54 -6.11 3.64
N LEU A 30 -10.68 -6.45 2.67
CA LEU A 30 -11.09 -6.99 1.37
C LEU A 30 -11.70 -8.39 1.48
N ILE A 31 -11.17 -9.24 2.37
CA ILE A 31 -11.75 -10.57 2.66
C ILE A 31 -13.13 -10.42 3.31
N LEU A 32 -13.29 -9.47 4.22
CA LEU A 32 -14.58 -9.18 4.86
C LEU A 32 -15.58 -8.51 3.91
N LEU A 33 -15.12 -7.80 2.88
CA LEU A 33 -15.96 -7.09 1.93
C LEU A 33 -16.70 -8.06 0.99
N GLY A 34 -16.00 -9.06 0.47
CA GLY A 34 -16.59 -10.15 -0.29
C GLY A 34 -16.37 -11.46 0.45
N PRO A 35 -17.12 -11.73 1.54
CA PRO A 35 -16.92 -12.91 2.37
C PRO A 35 -16.96 -14.14 1.47
N SER A 36 -15.81 -14.81 1.35
CA SER A 36 -15.69 -16.08 0.64
C SER A 36 -16.52 -17.13 1.35
N ASP A 37 -16.97 -18.15 0.61
CA ASP A 37 -17.65 -19.33 1.15
C ASP A 37 -16.86 -19.99 2.32
N ILE A 38 -15.56 -19.68 2.43
CA ILE A 38 -14.66 -20.03 3.53
C ILE A 38 -15.16 -19.50 4.90
N LEU A 39 -15.75 -18.29 4.96
CA LEU A 39 -16.13 -17.64 6.22
C LEU A 39 -17.59 -17.90 6.64
N ASN A 40 -18.42 -18.52 5.79
CA ASN A 40 -19.86 -18.78 6.04
C ASN A 40 -20.64 -17.55 6.55
N LEU A 41 -20.19 -16.33 6.23
CA LEU A 41 -20.85 -15.09 6.62
C LEU A 41 -21.87 -14.69 5.55
N SER A 42 -23.10 -14.39 5.96
CA SER A 42 -24.11 -13.85 5.04
C SER A 42 -23.74 -12.42 4.65
N PRO A 43 -23.68 -12.08 3.35
CA PRO A 43 -23.49 -10.70 2.91
C PRO A 43 -24.59 -9.81 3.51
N SER A 44 -24.20 -8.77 4.23
CA SER A 44 -25.13 -7.78 4.78
C SER A 44 -24.59 -6.38 4.53
N LEU A 45 -25.49 -5.41 4.38
CA LEU A 45 -25.09 -4.01 4.16
C LEU A 45 -24.19 -3.50 5.29
N GLY A 46 -24.49 -3.87 6.55
CA GLY A 46 -23.67 -3.52 7.70
C GLY A 46 -22.24 -4.04 7.58
N LEU A 47 -22.08 -5.32 7.20
CA LEU A 47 -20.76 -5.92 6.99
C LEU A 47 -20.00 -5.17 5.88
N SER A 48 -20.63 -4.96 4.71
CA SER A 48 -19.98 -4.26 3.60
C SER A 48 -19.54 -2.84 3.96
N LEU A 49 -20.37 -2.07 4.67
CA LEU A 49 -20.01 -0.72 5.13
C LEU A 49 -18.83 -0.75 6.11
N THR A 50 -18.86 -1.65 7.09
CA THR A 50 -17.74 -1.78 8.03
C THR A 50 -16.45 -2.21 7.33
N SER A 51 -16.52 -3.15 6.39
CA SER A 51 -15.39 -3.60 5.60
C SER A 51 -14.79 -2.48 4.76
N LEU A 52 -15.63 -1.63 4.13
CA LEU A 52 -15.16 -0.47 3.37
C LEU A 52 -14.40 0.52 4.24
N VAL A 53 -14.85 0.76 5.48
CA VAL A 53 -14.13 1.62 6.44
C VAL A 53 -12.76 1.02 6.77
N VAL A 54 -12.71 -0.29 7.03
CA VAL A 54 -11.44 -0.99 7.34
C VAL A 54 -10.47 -0.93 6.15
N VAL A 55 -10.97 -1.16 4.93
CA VAL A 55 -10.19 -1.02 3.69
C VAL A 55 -9.64 0.40 3.56
N ALA A 56 -10.46 1.43 3.73
CA ALA A 56 -10.03 2.82 3.62
C ALA A 56 -8.94 3.18 4.65
N LEU A 57 -9.06 2.70 5.89
CA LEU A 57 -8.05 2.89 6.92
C LEU A 57 -6.74 2.19 6.58
N GLY A 58 -6.80 0.94 6.12
CA GLY A 58 -5.62 0.19 5.69
C GLY A 58 -4.92 0.85 4.50
N TYR A 59 -5.70 1.28 3.50
CA TYR A 59 -5.23 2.01 2.34
C TYR A 59 -4.52 3.31 2.75
N ALA A 60 -5.14 4.16 3.58
CA ALA A 60 -4.53 5.42 4.00
C ALA A 60 -3.21 5.20 4.76
N LEU A 61 -3.17 4.21 5.66
CA LEU A 61 -1.98 3.86 6.43
C LEU A 61 -0.84 3.34 5.55
N ALA A 62 -1.18 2.59 4.50
CA ALA A 62 -0.19 2.07 3.56
C ALA A 62 0.24 3.12 2.51
N PHE A 63 -0.65 4.01 2.10
CA PHE A 63 -0.45 4.92 0.98
C PHE A 63 0.40 6.14 1.34
N LEU A 64 0.08 6.81 2.46
CA LEU A 64 0.80 8.00 2.92
C LEU A 64 2.33 7.84 2.99
N PRO A 65 2.89 6.78 3.60
CA PRO A 65 4.34 6.63 3.71
C PRO A 65 5.04 6.37 2.37
N THR A 66 4.34 5.94 1.31
CA THR A 66 5.00 5.57 0.03
C THR A 66 5.70 6.74 -0.62
N PHE A 67 5.09 7.93 -0.60
CA PHE A 67 5.66 9.13 -1.21
C PHE A 67 6.93 9.57 -0.48
N GLU A 68 6.83 9.73 0.84
CA GLU A 68 7.95 10.11 1.72
C GLU A 68 9.11 9.12 1.61
N ASN A 69 8.80 7.83 1.50
CA ASN A 69 9.79 6.78 1.34
C ASN A 69 10.57 6.92 0.03
N ILE A 70 9.86 7.08 -1.10
CA ILE A 70 10.50 7.22 -2.42
C ILE A 70 11.36 8.49 -2.45
N LEU A 71 10.85 9.60 -1.91
CA LEU A 71 11.57 10.87 -1.84
C LEU A 71 12.84 10.76 -0.98
N SER A 72 12.70 10.20 0.22
CA SER A 72 13.82 9.99 1.14
C SER A 72 14.89 9.07 0.54
N ILE A 73 14.48 8.03 -0.18
CA ILE A 73 15.41 7.14 -0.90
C ILE A 73 16.13 7.89 -2.02
N ALA A 74 15.43 8.68 -2.82
CA ALA A 74 16.00 9.47 -3.89
C ALA A 74 17.10 10.41 -3.38
N ILE A 75 16.81 11.16 -2.31
CA ILE A 75 17.77 12.06 -1.66
C ILE A 75 18.95 11.26 -1.08
N SER A 76 18.69 10.15 -0.37
CA SER A 76 19.75 9.31 0.20
C SER A 76 20.70 8.70 -0.84
N ARG A 77 20.27 8.58 -2.10
CA ARG A 77 21.04 8.04 -3.22
C ARG A 77 21.75 9.11 -4.04
N GLY A 78 21.75 10.37 -3.57
CA GLY A 78 22.54 11.46 -4.15
C GLY A 78 21.73 12.46 -4.98
N MET A 79 20.40 12.38 -4.99
CA MET A 79 19.58 13.48 -5.52
C MET A 79 19.59 14.67 -4.55
N GLU A 80 19.58 15.88 -5.09
CA GLU A 80 19.52 17.10 -4.29
C GLU A 80 18.16 17.25 -3.60
N ASP A 81 18.13 17.73 -2.36
CA ASP A 81 16.90 18.07 -1.66
C ASP A 81 16.39 19.44 -2.13
N ASN A 82 15.74 19.44 -3.30
CA ASN A 82 15.22 20.64 -3.94
C ASN A 82 13.87 20.38 -4.63
N LEU A 83 13.22 21.45 -5.09
CA LEU A 83 11.93 21.37 -5.77
C LEU A 83 11.96 20.52 -7.04
N ALA A 84 13.10 20.42 -7.73
CA ALA A 84 13.23 19.60 -8.94
C ALA A 84 13.16 18.10 -8.62
N THR A 85 13.83 17.65 -7.55
CA THR A 85 13.74 16.26 -7.06
C THR A 85 12.32 15.94 -6.60
N TYR A 86 11.70 16.82 -5.82
CA TYR A 86 10.32 16.65 -5.38
C TYR A 86 9.35 16.55 -6.57
N GLY A 87 9.49 17.44 -7.57
CA GLY A 87 8.70 17.42 -8.79
C GLY A 87 8.87 16.11 -9.57
N THR A 88 10.09 15.59 -9.64
CA THR A 88 10.37 14.31 -10.32
C THR A 88 9.72 13.13 -9.60
N VAL A 89 9.88 13.06 -8.27
CA VAL A 89 9.31 11.99 -7.45
C VAL A 89 7.78 12.03 -7.46
N SER A 90 7.18 13.21 -7.30
CA SER A 90 5.72 13.39 -7.34
C SER A 90 5.13 13.08 -8.70
N GLY A 91 5.79 13.45 -9.80
CA GLY A 91 5.39 13.07 -11.15
C GLY A 91 5.39 11.55 -11.32
N LEU A 92 6.48 10.88 -10.90
CA LEU A 92 6.59 9.42 -10.99
C LEU A 92 5.52 8.71 -10.14
N TRP A 93 5.41 9.10 -8.87
CA TRP A 93 4.45 8.51 -7.93
C TRP A 93 3.01 8.71 -8.40
N SER A 94 2.64 9.91 -8.86
CA SER A 94 1.29 10.21 -9.35
C SER A 94 0.97 9.43 -10.63
N THR A 95 1.96 9.23 -11.51
CA THR A 95 1.78 8.43 -12.73
C THR A 95 1.52 6.97 -12.41
N MET A 96 2.27 6.40 -11.46
CA MET A 96 2.04 5.02 -11.01
C MET A 96 0.69 4.88 -10.32
N PHE A 97 0.30 5.87 -9.51
CA PHE A 97 -1.01 5.89 -8.88
C PHE A 97 -2.14 5.95 -9.92
N ALA A 98 -2.06 6.87 -10.89
CA ALA A 98 -3.04 6.98 -11.96
C ALA A 98 -3.12 5.72 -12.82
N LEU A 99 -1.99 5.06 -13.07
CA LEU A 99 -1.96 3.77 -13.76
C LEU A 99 -2.72 2.69 -12.96
N GLY A 100 -2.54 2.64 -11.64
CA GLY A 100 -3.30 1.77 -10.75
C GLY A 100 -4.80 2.05 -10.79
N GLU A 101 -5.19 3.32 -10.67
CA GLU A 101 -6.59 3.76 -10.73
C GLU A 101 -7.26 3.46 -12.08
N ALA A 102 -6.51 3.51 -13.19
CA ALA A 102 -7.02 3.13 -14.50
C ALA A 102 -7.13 1.61 -14.67
N THR A 103 -6.11 0.85 -14.24
CA THR A 103 -6.04 -0.60 -14.42
C THR A 103 -6.94 -1.37 -13.45
N GLY A 104 -7.14 -0.87 -12.24
CA GLY A 104 -7.94 -1.49 -11.19
C GLY A 104 -9.39 -1.78 -11.64
N PRO A 105 -10.17 -0.80 -12.11
CA PRO A 105 -11.53 -1.01 -12.59
C PRO A 105 -11.60 -1.88 -13.86
N ILE A 106 -10.61 -1.77 -14.75
CA ILE A 106 -10.56 -2.60 -15.97
C ILE A 106 -10.42 -4.08 -15.60
N LEU A 107 -9.45 -4.40 -14.73
CA LEU A 107 -9.23 -5.76 -14.26
C LEU A 107 -10.38 -6.23 -13.36
N GLY A 108 -10.82 -5.40 -12.42
CA GLY A 108 -11.92 -5.74 -11.51
C GLY A 108 -13.23 -6.03 -12.25
N GLY A 109 -13.62 -5.15 -13.19
CA GLY A 109 -14.82 -5.30 -14.00
C GLY A 109 -14.76 -6.53 -14.91
N SER A 110 -13.67 -6.70 -15.67
CA SER A 110 -13.52 -7.87 -16.54
C SER A 110 -13.47 -9.19 -15.78
N LEU A 111 -12.91 -9.22 -14.56
CA LEU A 111 -12.97 -10.39 -13.70
C LEU A 111 -14.39 -10.66 -13.18
N THR A 112 -15.15 -9.62 -12.79
CA THR A 112 -16.53 -9.82 -12.32
C THR A 112 -17.49 -10.32 -13.39
N ASP A 113 -17.15 -10.18 -14.68
CA ASP A 113 -17.93 -10.75 -15.78
C ASP A 113 -17.81 -12.28 -15.87
N VAL A 114 -16.73 -12.85 -15.31
CA VAL A 114 -16.42 -14.29 -15.40
C VAL A 114 -16.40 -15.02 -14.06
N VAL A 115 -16.15 -14.31 -12.95
CA VAL A 115 -16.11 -14.86 -11.59
C VAL A 115 -16.97 -14.05 -10.63
N THR A 116 -17.36 -14.66 -9.51
CA THR A 116 -18.16 -13.98 -8.47
C THR A 116 -17.38 -12.87 -7.79
N PHE A 117 -18.09 -11.83 -7.33
CA PHE A 117 -17.50 -10.70 -6.60
C PHE A 117 -16.60 -11.12 -5.44
N SER A 118 -16.99 -12.16 -4.69
CA SER A 118 -16.20 -12.67 -3.57
C SER A 118 -14.85 -13.28 -4.01
N MET A 119 -14.80 -13.92 -5.18
CA MET A 119 -13.52 -14.37 -5.72
C MET A 119 -12.65 -13.18 -6.13
N VAL A 120 -13.24 -12.15 -6.75
CA VAL A 120 -12.50 -10.93 -7.13
C VAL A 120 -11.94 -10.21 -5.91
N SER A 121 -12.73 -10.05 -4.84
CA SER A 121 -12.24 -9.44 -3.60
C SER A 121 -11.13 -10.26 -2.94
N SER A 122 -11.22 -11.60 -3.02
CA SER A 122 -10.18 -12.51 -2.54
C SER A 122 -8.88 -12.39 -3.33
N PHE A 123 -8.96 -12.24 -4.67
CA PHE A 123 -7.78 -11.97 -5.50
C PHE A 123 -7.12 -10.63 -5.16
N MET A 124 -7.92 -9.59 -4.93
CA MET A 124 -7.41 -8.28 -4.50
C MET A 124 -6.78 -8.32 -3.10
N ALA A 125 -7.37 -9.12 -2.19
CA ALA A 125 -6.79 -9.37 -0.88
C ALA A 125 -5.45 -10.11 -0.98
N LEU A 126 -5.36 -11.12 -1.85
CA LEU A 126 -4.11 -11.83 -2.12
C LEU A 126 -3.03 -10.88 -2.64
N PHE A 127 -3.37 -10.00 -3.59
CA PHE A 127 -2.44 -8.99 -4.08
C PHE A 127 -1.94 -8.06 -2.95
N SER A 128 -2.85 -7.64 -2.06
CA SER A 128 -2.50 -6.85 -0.87
C SER A 128 -1.55 -7.59 0.08
N VAL A 129 -1.75 -8.89 0.28
CA VAL A 129 -0.87 -9.74 1.10
C VAL A 129 0.51 -9.89 0.46
N VAL A 130 0.58 -10.12 -0.85
CA VAL A 130 1.87 -10.20 -1.57
C VAL A 130 2.65 -8.89 -1.42
N MET A 131 1.97 -7.75 -1.54
CA MET A 131 2.58 -6.44 -1.32
C MET A 131 2.99 -6.23 0.14
N ALA A 132 2.21 -6.72 1.11
CA ALA A 132 2.57 -6.68 2.52
C ALA A 132 3.87 -7.47 2.77
N ILE A 133 3.97 -8.69 2.23
CA ILE A 133 5.18 -9.51 2.33
C ILE A 133 6.38 -8.79 1.71
N ALA A 134 6.21 -8.17 0.54
CA ALA A 134 7.27 -7.38 -0.10
C ALA A 134 7.73 -6.21 0.80
N ALA A 135 6.80 -5.48 1.41
CA ALA A 135 7.12 -4.42 2.38
C ALA A 135 7.85 -4.96 3.62
N GLY A 136 7.43 -6.12 4.14
CA GLY A 136 8.09 -6.80 5.26
C GLY A 136 9.51 -7.29 4.92
N ILE A 137 9.72 -7.83 3.72
CA ILE A 137 11.06 -8.19 3.24
C ILE A 137 11.94 -6.94 3.09
N ALA A 138 11.39 -5.85 2.53
CA ALA A 138 12.13 -4.59 2.41
C ALA A 138 12.54 -4.03 3.79
N MET A 139 11.67 -4.17 4.79
CA MET A 139 11.95 -3.81 6.19
C MET A 139 13.10 -4.65 6.76
N THR A 140 13.08 -5.97 6.62
CA THR A 140 14.12 -6.86 7.18
C THR A 140 15.48 -6.65 6.52
N ILE A 141 15.53 -6.49 5.19
CA ILE A 141 16.76 -6.19 4.46
C ILE A 141 17.38 -4.87 4.94
N ARG A 142 16.56 -3.86 5.21
CA ARG A 142 17.06 -2.55 5.68
C ARG A 142 17.51 -2.59 7.13
N SER A 143 16.76 -3.30 7.99
CA SER A 143 17.14 -3.53 9.38
C SER A 143 18.50 -4.24 9.48
N SER A 144 18.79 -5.20 8.58
CA SER A 144 20.07 -5.90 8.52
C SER A 144 21.26 -5.03 8.07
N LYS A 145 21.05 -3.94 7.32
CA LYS A 145 22.12 -3.03 6.90
C LYS A 145 22.52 -2.01 7.96
N LYS A 146 21.88 -2.05 9.14
CA LYS A 146 22.24 -1.24 10.31
C LYS A 146 23.33 -1.87 11.20
N LEU A 147 23.63 -3.15 11.01
CA LEU A 147 24.69 -3.91 11.70
C LEU A 147 25.98 -3.89 10.88
#